data_AF-A0A7L8SEP3-F1
#
_entry.id   AF-A0A7L8SEP3-F1
#
_cell.length_a   1.000
_cell.length_b   1.000
_cell.length_c   1.000
_cell.angle_alpha   90.00
_cell.angle_beta   90.00
_cell.angle_gamma   90.00
#
_symmetry.space_group_name_H-M   'P 1'
#
loop_
_entity.id
_entity.type
_entity.pdbx_description
1 polymer ?
#
loop_
_entity_poly.entity_id
_entity_poly.type
_entity_poly.pdbx_seq_one_letter_code
_entity_poly.pdbx_strand_id
1 'polypeptide(L)'
;MRIYFSGDSDPMVTGTASEHRATAAKVQEFLAGSGESLVLPADIHGSPTPYTSLLKGIRISRSGGAVSMQLSHEGEICVAGSAQNLSRWAERFVFPFEGEAGHHHIDSRFDWVASDSAGLIIEIDDHEA
;
A
#
# COMPACT_ATOMS: atom_id res chain seq x y z
N MET A 1 2.91 2.10 10.35
CA MET A 1 3.27 2.14 8.91
C MET A 1 3.66 3.55 8.48
N ARG A 2 4.68 3.66 7.62
CA ARG A 2 5.11 4.88 6.93
C ARG A 2 5.10 4.64 5.42
N ILE A 3 5.06 5.70 4.64
CA ILE A 3 5.13 5.60 3.18
C ILE A 3 6.15 6.60 2.67
N TYR A 4 7.27 6.12 2.17
CA TYR A 4 8.33 6.93 1.61
C TYR A 4 8.17 7.07 0.09
N PHE A 5 8.52 8.24 -0.43
CA PHE A 5 8.47 8.48 -1.87
C PHE A 5 9.58 9.44 -2.34
N SER A 6 10.21 9.07 -3.46
CA SER A 6 11.07 9.92 -4.27
C SER A 6 10.47 9.94 -5.67
N GLY A 7 10.31 11.11 -6.30
CA GLY A 7 9.52 11.27 -7.53
C GLY A 7 9.91 10.37 -8.71
N ASP A 8 11.08 9.75 -8.66
CA ASP A 8 11.66 8.82 -9.62
C ASP A 8 11.59 7.34 -9.20
N SER A 9 10.99 7.02 -8.05
CA SER A 9 10.87 5.68 -7.50
C SER A 9 9.43 5.30 -7.20
N ASP A 10 9.17 4.00 -7.09
CA ASP A 10 7.90 3.52 -6.54
C ASP A 10 7.76 3.95 -5.07
N PRO A 11 6.57 4.34 -4.61
CA PRO A 11 6.32 4.53 -3.18
C PRO A 11 6.62 3.25 -2.39
N MET A 12 7.19 3.42 -1.21
CA MET A 12 7.60 2.33 -0.34
C MET A 12 6.84 2.38 0.98
N VAL A 13 5.96 1.43 1.20
CA VAL A 13 5.19 1.26 2.43
C VAL A 13 6.00 0.41 3.39
N THR A 14 6.41 1.01 4.51
CA THR A 14 7.15 0.31 5.56
C THR A 14 6.32 0.18 6.82
N GLY A 15 6.64 -0.84 7.61
CA GLY A 15 6.00 -1.11 8.89
C GLY A 15 6.37 -2.49 9.41
N THR A 16 5.94 -2.83 10.60
CA THR A 16 6.13 -4.20 11.11
C THR A 16 5.22 -5.18 10.36
N ALA A 17 5.53 -6.47 10.40
CA ALA A 17 4.65 -7.50 9.84
C ALA A 17 3.23 -7.46 10.46
N SER A 18 3.11 -7.12 11.75
CA SER A 18 1.82 -6.93 12.43
C SER A 18 1.06 -5.70 11.92
N GLU A 19 1.74 -4.58 11.64
CA GLU A 19 1.13 -3.40 11.00
C GLU A 19 0.64 -3.70 9.58
N HIS A 20 1.43 -4.40 8.78
CA HIS A 20 1.02 -4.80 7.43
C HIS A 20 -0.16 -5.79 7.46
N ARG A 21 -0.16 -6.75 8.39
CA ARG A 21 -1.30 -7.66 8.60
C ARG A 21 -2.56 -6.90 9.04
N ALA A 22 -2.43 -5.91 9.91
CA ALA A 22 -3.54 -5.04 10.30
C ALA A 22 -4.06 -4.21 9.11
N THR A 23 -3.16 -3.78 8.23
CA THR A 23 -3.53 -3.12 6.97
C THR A 23 -4.33 -4.06 6.07
N ALA A 24 -3.86 -5.27 5.83
CA ALA A 24 -4.59 -6.28 5.06
C ALA A 24 -5.99 -6.54 5.65
N ALA A 25 -6.09 -6.72 6.98
CA ALA A 25 -7.35 -6.97 7.66
C ALA A 25 -8.36 -5.82 7.48
N LYS A 26 -7.92 -4.56 7.64
CA LYS A 26 -8.78 -3.38 7.40
C LYS A 26 -9.31 -3.32 5.97
N VAL A 27 -8.49 -3.69 4.99
CA VAL A 27 -8.94 -3.75 3.59
C VAL A 27 -9.98 -4.84 3.41
N GLN A 28 -9.78 -6.03 3.99
CA GLN A 28 -10.77 -7.11 3.93
C GLN A 28 -12.10 -6.73 4.59
N GLU A 29 -12.06 -6.08 5.76
CA GLU A 29 -13.26 -5.53 6.41
C GLU A 29 -13.97 -4.50 5.53
N PHE A 30 -13.21 -3.58 4.93
CA PHE A 30 -13.75 -2.64 3.97
C PHE A 30 -14.40 -3.35 2.79
N LEU A 31 -13.77 -4.37 2.21
CA LEU A 31 -14.30 -5.14 1.08
C LEU A 31 -15.55 -5.95 1.42
N ALA A 32 -15.72 -6.36 2.68
CA ALA A 32 -16.95 -7.02 3.16
C ALA A 32 -18.10 -6.04 3.46
N GLY A 33 -17.80 -4.74 3.69
CA GLY A 33 -18.78 -3.72 4.06
C GLY A 33 -19.50 -3.06 2.89
N SER A 34 -20.23 -1.97 3.17
CA SER A 34 -20.91 -1.12 2.15
C SER A 34 -20.23 0.23 1.91
N GLY A 35 -19.06 0.48 2.53
CA GLY A 35 -18.33 1.73 2.38
C GLY A 35 -17.91 2.01 0.93
N GLU A 36 -17.92 3.28 0.54
CA GLU A 36 -17.48 3.72 -0.80
C GLU A 36 -15.95 3.83 -0.90
N SER A 37 -15.31 4.24 0.21
CA SER A 37 -13.86 4.36 0.31
C SER A 37 -13.35 4.03 1.71
N LEU A 38 -12.06 3.69 1.77
CA LEU A 38 -11.28 3.46 2.99
C LEU A 38 -10.03 4.34 2.92
N VAL A 39 -9.71 5.03 4.00
CA VAL A 39 -8.43 5.74 4.16
C VAL A 39 -7.59 5.01 5.20
N LEU A 40 -6.37 4.65 4.80
CA LEU A 40 -5.34 4.06 5.63
C LEU A 40 -4.27 5.13 5.90
N PRO A 41 -4.33 5.83 7.04
CA PRO A 41 -3.36 6.88 7.33
C PRO A 41 -1.97 6.30 7.56
N ALA A 42 -0.95 7.01 7.07
CA ALA A 42 0.45 6.73 7.37
C ALA A 42 0.99 7.70 8.42
N ASP A 43 2.01 7.28 9.15
CA ASP A 43 2.77 8.18 10.00
C ASP A 43 3.64 9.12 9.14
N ILE A 44 3.44 10.43 9.33
CA ILE A 44 4.16 11.50 8.62
C ILE A 44 5.18 12.21 9.51
N HIS A 45 5.42 11.71 10.73
CA HIS A 45 6.41 12.28 11.63
C HIS A 45 7.81 11.73 11.35
N GLY A 46 8.82 12.58 11.59
CA GLY A 46 10.23 12.24 11.38
C GLY A 46 10.78 12.74 10.05
N SER A 47 11.98 12.28 9.71
CA SER A 47 12.65 12.63 8.46
C SER A 47 12.31 11.61 7.36
N PRO A 48 12.02 12.05 6.11
CA PRO A 48 11.90 11.14 4.98
C PRO A 48 13.26 10.65 4.46
N THR A 49 14.39 11.22 4.91
CA THR A 49 15.72 10.89 4.37
C THR A 49 16.00 9.38 4.42
N PRO A 50 16.50 8.77 3.32
CA PRO A 50 17.05 9.38 2.09
C PRO A 50 16.01 9.76 1.02
N TYR A 51 14.72 9.51 1.26
CA TYR A 51 13.64 9.85 0.35
C TYR A 51 13.25 11.33 0.41
N THR A 52 12.49 11.77 -0.60
CA THR A 52 12.09 13.18 -0.71
C THR A 52 10.91 13.54 0.18
N SER A 53 10.00 12.60 0.47
CA SER A 53 8.77 12.88 1.21
C SER A 53 8.20 11.66 1.91
N LEU A 54 7.38 11.93 2.94
CA LEU A 54 6.45 10.96 3.53
C LEU A 54 5.04 11.22 2.98
N LEU A 55 4.40 10.19 2.42
CA LEU A 55 3.01 10.27 1.97
C LEU A 55 2.05 10.11 3.16
N LYS A 56 0.88 10.73 3.06
CA LYS A 56 -0.13 10.80 4.13
C LYS A 56 -0.88 9.48 4.35
N GLY A 57 -0.89 8.59 3.36
CA GLY A 57 -1.60 7.34 3.46
C GLY A 57 -1.99 6.74 2.12
N ILE A 58 -2.89 5.76 2.19
CA ILE A 58 -3.47 5.06 1.05
C ILE A 58 -4.98 5.28 1.09
N ARG A 59 -5.55 5.75 -0.02
CA ARG A 59 -6.99 5.85 -0.21
C ARG A 59 -7.44 4.73 -1.13
N ILE A 60 -8.32 3.87 -0.65
CA ILE A 60 -8.85 2.74 -1.39
C ILE A 60 -10.30 3.02 -1.75
N SER A 61 -10.65 2.82 -3.02
CA SER A 61 -12.02 2.92 -3.50
C SER A 61 -12.40 1.70 -4.33
N ARG A 62 -13.69 1.39 -4.37
CA ARG A 62 -14.20 0.28 -5.19
C ARG A 62 -14.47 0.78 -6.60
N SER A 63 -13.97 0.04 -7.58
CA SER A 63 -14.29 0.24 -8.99
C SER A 63 -14.50 -1.11 -9.67
N GLY A 64 -14.79 -1.11 -10.97
CA GLY A 64 -14.68 -2.32 -11.77
C GLY A 64 -13.22 -2.58 -12.19
N GLY A 65 -12.90 -3.83 -12.50
CA GLY A 65 -11.68 -4.18 -13.24
C GLY A 65 -10.40 -4.37 -12.42
N ALA A 66 -9.27 -4.16 -13.09
CA ALA A 66 -7.92 -4.26 -12.55
C ALA A 66 -7.65 -3.17 -11.49
N VAL A 67 -6.68 -3.42 -10.62
CA VAL A 67 -6.21 -2.44 -9.62
C VAL A 67 -5.42 -1.34 -10.33
N SER A 68 -5.88 -0.11 -10.19
CA SER A 68 -5.17 1.10 -10.60
C SER A 68 -4.55 1.76 -9.36
N MET A 69 -3.26 2.08 -9.43
CA MET A 69 -2.55 2.81 -8.37
C MET A 69 -2.01 4.12 -8.92
N GLN A 70 -2.36 5.24 -8.28
CA GLN A 70 -1.96 6.58 -8.71
C GLN A 70 -1.58 7.43 -7.51
N LEU A 71 -0.56 8.29 -7.66
CA LEU A 71 -0.24 9.27 -6.64
C LEU A 71 -1.18 10.49 -6.76
N SER A 72 -1.82 10.86 -5.66
CA SER A 72 -2.68 12.04 -5.61
C SER A 72 -1.88 13.32 -5.35
N HIS A 73 -2.41 14.46 -5.79
CA HIS A 73 -1.85 15.78 -5.43
C HIS A 73 -1.92 16.07 -3.93
N GLU A 74 -2.75 15.33 -3.18
CA GLU A 74 -2.88 15.48 -1.73
C GLU A 74 -1.77 14.72 -0.96
N GLY A 75 -0.92 13.96 -1.67
CA GLY A 75 0.15 13.16 -1.08
C GLY A 75 -0.35 11.81 -0.56
N GLU A 76 -1.29 11.17 -1.26
CA GLU A 76 -1.81 9.84 -0.95
C GLU A 76 -1.61 8.90 -2.14
N ILE A 77 -1.52 7.61 -1.88
CA ILE A 77 -1.64 6.59 -2.93
C ILE A 77 -3.12 6.27 -3.09
N CYS A 78 -3.69 6.60 -4.24
CA CYS A 78 -5.04 6.24 -4.63
C CYS A 78 -5.04 4.84 -5.27
N VAL A 79 -5.78 3.92 -4.67
CA VAL A 79 -5.92 2.53 -5.13
C VAL A 79 -7.39 2.27 -5.44
N ALA A 80 -7.70 1.92 -6.69
CA ALA A 80 -9.05 1.59 -7.11
C ALA A 80 -9.07 0.25 -7.84
N GLY A 81 -10.06 -0.59 -7.58
CA GLY A 81 -10.21 -1.86 -8.30
C GLY A 81 -11.47 -2.62 -7.92
N SER A 82 -11.70 -3.75 -8.61
CA SER A 82 -12.73 -4.70 -8.19
C SER A 82 -12.43 -5.29 -6.81
N ALA A 83 -13.47 -5.67 -6.06
CA ALA A 83 -13.28 -6.27 -4.73
C ALA A 83 -12.37 -7.50 -4.76
N GLN A 84 -12.47 -8.32 -5.81
CA GLN A 84 -11.60 -9.48 -6.00
C GLN A 84 -10.13 -9.08 -6.16
N ASN A 85 -9.83 -8.08 -7.01
CA ASN A 85 -8.45 -7.67 -7.25
C ASN A 85 -7.88 -6.84 -6.10
N LEU A 86 -8.71 -6.05 -5.41
CA LEU A 86 -8.33 -5.39 -4.16
C LEU A 86 -8.02 -6.39 -3.04
N SER A 87 -8.69 -7.55 -3.00
CA SER A 87 -8.32 -8.63 -2.08
C SER A 87 -6.93 -9.17 -2.39
N ARG A 88 -6.63 -9.46 -3.66
CA ARG A 88 -5.29 -9.90 -4.09
C ARG A 88 -4.22 -8.86 -3.78
N TRP A 89 -4.53 -7.59 -3.97
CA TRP A 89 -3.66 -6.48 -3.57
C TRP A 89 -3.40 -6.49 -2.05
N ALA A 90 -4.44 -6.67 -1.23
CA ALA A 90 -4.31 -6.72 0.22
C ALA A 90 -3.49 -7.92 0.72
N GLU A 91 -3.55 -9.07 0.04
CA GLU A 91 -2.73 -10.26 0.36
C GLU A 91 -1.22 -9.98 0.29
N ARG A 92 -0.80 -8.97 -0.48
CA ARG A 92 0.60 -8.55 -0.57
C ARG A 92 1.10 -7.84 0.69
N PHE A 93 0.22 -7.44 1.61
CA PHE A 93 0.61 -6.94 2.93
C PHE A 93 0.79 -8.08 3.96
N VAL A 94 0.52 -9.33 3.60
CA VAL A 94 0.65 -10.45 4.54
C VAL A 94 2.05 -11.05 4.44
N PHE A 95 2.84 -10.84 5.49
CA PHE A 95 4.11 -11.52 5.69
C PHE A 95 3.94 -12.70 6.66
N PRO A 96 4.57 -13.85 6.39
CA PRO A 96 4.37 -15.05 7.20
C PRO A 96 5.04 -14.95 8.59
N PHE A 97 6.18 -14.25 8.72
CA PHE A 97 6.93 -14.11 9.97
C PHE A 97 7.37 -12.65 10.22
N GLU A 98 7.53 -12.25 11.49
CA GLU A 98 7.91 -10.86 11.82
C GLU A 98 9.39 -10.53 11.54
N GLY A 99 10.28 -11.53 11.55
CA GLY A 99 11.72 -11.36 11.32
C GLY A 99 12.20 -11.83 9.94
N GLU A 100 11.30 -11.92 8.96
CA GLU A 100 11.69 -12.20 7.59
C GLU A 100 12.05 -10.87 6.90
N ALA A 101 13.31 -10.74 6.49
CA ALA A 101 13.72 -9.70 5.56
C ALA A 101 12.97 -9.93 4.24
N GLY A 102 11.89 -9.19 4.04
CA GLY A 102 10.97 -9.40 2.94
C GLY A 102 10.44 -8.08 2.44
N HIS A 103 10.46 -7.93 1.11
CA HIS A 103 9.71 -6.89 0.44
C HIS A 103 8.87 -7.48 -0.70
N HIS A 104 7.71 -6.90 -0.90
CA HIS A 104 6.77 -7.26 -1.94
C HIS A 104 6.65 -6.10 -2.92
N HIS A 105 6.86 -6.41 -4.20
CA HIS A 105 6.53 -5.50 -5.29
C HIS A 105 5.10 -5.76 -5.76
N ILE A 106 4.40 -4.69 -6.10
CA ILE A 106 3.12 -4.70 -6.83
C ILE A 106 3.26 -3.73 -8.00
N ASP A 107 3.11 -4.22 -9.22
CA ASP A 107 3.16 -3.42 -10.44
C ASP A 107 2.38 -4.09 -11.58
N SER A 108 2.46 -3.51 -12.78
CA SER A 108 1.77 -3.98 -13.99
C SER A 108 2.21 -5.37 -14.50
N ARG A 109 3.16 -6.05 -13.85
CA ARG A 109 3.48 -7.45 -14.16
C ARG A 109 2.41 -8.41 -13.65
N PHE A 110 1.59 -7.99 -12.69
CA PHE A 110 0.43 -8.75 -12.26
C PHE A 110 -0.75 -8.53 -13.21
N ASP A 111 -1.39 -9.62 -13.64
CA ASP A 111 -2.55 -9.59 -14.55
C ASP A 111 -3.79 -8.88 -13.98
N TRP A 112 -3.82 -8.70 -12.66
CA TRP A 112 -4.86 -8.00 -11.91
C TRP A 112 -4.53 -6.52 -11.62
N VAL A 113 -3.40 -6.00 -12.11
CA VAL A 113 -2.98 -4.59 -12.00
C VAL A 113 -3.08 -3.91 -13.38
N ALA A 114 -3.61 -2.69 -13.43
CA ALA A 114 -3.73 -1.92 -14.66
C ALA A 114 -2.35 -1.51 -15.18
N SER A 115 -2.16 -1.54 -16.50
CA SER A 115 -0.83 -1.35 -17.13
C SER A 115 -0.23 0.04 -16.95
N ASP A 116 -1.04 1.02 -16.61
CA ASP A 116 -0.67 2.42 -16.34
C ASP A 116 -0.56 2.73 -14.83
N SER A 117 -0.65 1.72 -13.97
CA SER A 117 -0.47 1.89 -12.52
C SER A 117 0.96 2.25 -12.18
N ALA A 118 1.13 3.11 -11.18
CA ALA A 118 2.39 3.23 -10.45
C ALA A 118 2.74 1.87 -9.78
N GLY A 119 4.03 1.59 -9.60
CA GLY A 119 4.45 0.47 -8.75
C GLY A 119 4.26 0.79 -7.27
N LEU A 120 4.35 -0.23 -6.43
CA LEU A 120 4.31 -0.12 -4.97
C LEU A 120 5.26 -1.16 -4.37
N ILE A 121 6.09 -0.71 -3.45
CA ILE A 121 6.95 -1.57 -2.63
C ILE A 121 6.34 -1.64 -1.24
N ILE A 122 6.22 -2.84 -0.67
CA ILE A 122 5.80 -3.08 0.70
C ILE A 122 6.94 -3.81 1.40
N GLU A 123 7.48 -3.26 2.47
CA GLU A 123 8.68 -3.78 3.12
C GLU A 123 8.47 -3.86 4.64
N ILE A 124 8.96 -4.95 5.26
CA ILE A 124 9.04 -5.00 6.72
C ILE A 124 10.18 -4.08 7.15
N ASP A 125 9.86 -3.15 8.05
CA ASP A 125 10.87 -2.31 8.68
C ASP A 125 11.55 -3.13 9.79
N ASP A 126 12.77 -3.59 9.52
CA ASP A 126 13.61 -4.36 10.46
C ASP A 126 14.27 -3.45 11.51
N HIS A 127 13.92 -2.16 11.58
CA HIS A 127 14.39 -1.26 12.62
C HIS A 127 13.74 -1.58 13.98
N GLU A 128 14.20 -2.66 14.62
CA GLU A 128 14.40 -2.63 16.07
C GLU A 128 15.45 -1.54 16.35
N ALA A 129 14.95 -0.39 16.82
CA ALA A 129 15.76 0.64 17.47
C ALA A 129 15.62 0.53 19.00
#